data_AF-A0A6G7VD38-F1
#
_entry.id   AF-A0A6G7VD38-F1
#
_cell.length_a   1.000
_cell.length_b   1.000
_cell.length_c   1.000
_cell.angle_alpha   90.00
_cell.angle_beta   90.00
_cell.angle_gamma   90.00
#
_symmetry.space_group_name_H-M   'P 1'
#
loop_
_entity.id
_entity.type
_entity.pdbx_description
1 polymer ?
#
loop_
_entity_poly.entity_id
_entity_poly.type
_entity_poly.pdbx_seq_one_letter_code
_entity_poly.pdbx_strand_id
1 'polypeptide(L)' 'MHIELLMQQTASAVKRSTVVVTNPTRIVIALEYREGEIPLPIVRAKGENLMAEYIINLARAEGIPVMENVPLARAS' A
#
# COMPACT_ATOMS: atom_id res chain seq x y z
N MET A 1 22.66 10.45 -1.06
CA MET A 1 21.63 11.34 -1.63
C MET A 1 20.90 10.65 -2.80
N HIS A 2 20.15 9.57 -2.54
CA HIS A 2 19.29 8.88 -3.54
C HIS A 2 18.13 8.16 -2.80
N ILE A 3 18.44 7.54 -1.65
CA ILE A 3 17.44 6.83 -0.82
C ILE A 3 16.35 7.78 -0.30
N GLU A 4 16.71 8.99 0.13
CA GLU A 4 15.76 9.95 0.69
C GLU A 4 14.69 10.38 -0.32
N LEU A 5 15.06 10.60 -1.59
CA LEU A 5 14.12 10.93 -2.66
C LEU A 5 13.15 9.77 -2.94
N LEU A 6 13.65 8.53 -2.95
CA LEU A 6 12.81 7.33 -3.14
C LEU A 6 11.80 7.15 -2.00
N MET A 7 12.20 7.45 -0.76
CA MET A 7 11.30 7.41 0.40
C MET A 7 10.24 8.52 0.32
N GLN A 8 10.61 9.73 -0.12
CA GLN A 8 9.67 10.83 -0.34
C GLN A 8 8.66 10.52 -1.45
N GLN A 9 9.11 9.91 -2.55
CA GLN A 9 8.24 9.49 -3.65
C GLN A 9 7.26 8.41 -3.19
N THR A 10 7.74 7.43 -2.44
CA THR A 10 6.90 6.38 -1.84
C THR A 10 5.88 7.00 -0.88
N ALA A 11 6.31 7.93 -0.03
CA ALA A 11 5.39 8.59 0.91
C ALA A 11 4.26 9.32 0.18
N SER A 12 4.61 10.07 -0.86
CA SER A 12 3.65 10.78 -1.70
C SER A 12 2.70 9.82 -2.42
N ALA A 13 3.18 8.66 -2.84
CA ALA A 13 2.35 7.63 -3.46
C ALA A 13 1.38 6.99 -2.48
N VAL A 14 1.83 6.67 -1.26
CA VAL A 14 0.99 6.12 -0.19
C VAL A 14 -0.11 7.11 0.20
N LYS A 15 0.22 8.39 0.39
CA LYS A 15 -0.78 9.45 0.71
C LYS A 15 -1.91 9.59 -0.31
N ARG A 16 -1.68 9.21 -1.57
CA ARG A 16 -2.72 9.21 -2.62
C ARG A 16 -3.54 7.92 -2.68
N SER A 17 -3.11 6.88 -1.97
CA SER A 17 -3.80 5.59 -1.96
C SER A 17 -5.06 5.67 -1.10
N THR A 18 -6.10 4.95 -1.50
CA THR A 18 -7.35 4.83 -0.74
C THR A 18 -7.37 3.58 0.13
N VAL A 19 -6.53 2.59 -0.17
CA VAL A 19 -6.37 1.38 0.64
C VAL A 19 -4.97 0.80 0.50
N VAL A 20 -4.46 0.17 1.55
CA VAL A 20 -3.23 -0.63 1.51
C VAL A 20 -3.57 -2.08 1.75
N VAL A 21 -3.09 -2.98 0.90
CA VAL A 21 -3.33 -4.42 0.99
C VAL A 21 -2.01 -5.13 1.30
N THR A 22 -2.05 -6.05 2.26
CA THR A 22 -0.91 -6.90 2.65
C THR A 22 -1.22 -8.37 2.35
N ASN A 23 -0.19 -9.12 1.94
CA ASN A 23 -0.21 -10.57 1.75
C ASN A 23 0.66 -11.24 2.84
N PRO A 24 0.31 -12.45 3.32
CA PRO A 24 1.15 -13.28 4.19
C PRO A 24 2.64 -13.38 3.83
N THR A 25 3.01 -13.27 2.55
CA THR A 25 4.39 -13.26 2.04
C THR A 25 5.13 -11.93 2.25
N ARG A 26 4.58 -11.02 3.07
CA ARG A 26 5.14 -9.70 3.42
C ARG A 26 5.28 -8.74 2.24
N ILE A 27 4.41 -8.89 1.25
CA ILE A 27 4.23 -7.91 0.17
C ILE A 27 3.11 -6.95 0.57
N VAL A 28 3.36 -5.66 0.36
CA VAL A 28 2.38 -4.59 0.58
C VAL A 28 2.15 -3.84 -0.72
N ILE A 29 0.88 -3.59 -1.03
CA ILE A 29 0.44 -2.85 -2.22
C ILE A 29 -0.47 -1.70 -1.77
N ALA A 30 -0.12 -0.47 -2.13
CA ALA A 30 -0.96 0.70 -1.91
C ALA A 30 -1.76 0.96 -3.20
N LEU A 31 -3.09 0.93 -3.09
CA LEU A 31 -4.02 1.06 -4.20
C LEU A 31 -4.79 2.36 -4.08
N GLU A 32 -5.02 3.01 -5.20
CA GLU A 32 -6.00 4.09 -5.32
C GLU A 32 -7.18 3.60 -6.15
N TYR A 33 -8.35 3.66 -5.53
CA TYR A 33 -9.62 3.35 -6.14
C TYR A 33 -10.69 4.30 -5.61
N ARG A 34 -11.41 4.92 -6.53
CA ARG A 34 -12.57 5.78 -6.26
C ARG A 34 -13.63 5.44 -7.29
N GLU A 35 -14.76 4.95 -6.82
CA GLU A 35 -15.89 4.60 -7.66
C GLU A 35 -16.36 5.83 -8.46
N GLY A 36 -16.61 5.66 -9.76
CA GLY A 36 -17.02 6.75 -10.66
C GLY A 36 -15.90 7.69 -11.15
N GLU A 37 -14.74 7.72 -10.49
CA GLU A 37 -13.58 8.53 -10.93
C GLU A 37 -12.50 7.67 -11.61
N ILE A 38 -12.19 6.52 -11.02
CA ILE A 38 -11.08 5.66 -11.46
C ILE A 38 -11.68 4.34 -11.98
N PRO A 39 -11.67 4.09 -13.30
CA PRO A 39 -12.36 2.94 -13.89
C PRO A 39 -11.81 1.58 -13.42
N LEU A 40 -10.55 1.54 -12.99
CA LEU A 40 -9.90 0.36 -12.43
C LEU A 40 -8.91 0.76 -11.32
N PRO A 41 -8.76 -0.02 -10.23
CA PRO A 41 -7.79 0.27 -9.18
C PRO A 41 -6.37 0.49 -9.71
N ILE A 42 -5.70 1.55 -9.27
CA ILE A 42 -4.33 1.88 -9.66
C ILE A 42 -3.37 1.53 -8.53
N VAL A 43 -2.30 0.80 -8.85
CA VAL A 43 -1.19 0.58 -7.93
C VAL A 43 -0.36 1.85 -7.83
N ARG A 44 -0.31 2.46 -6.64
CA ARG A 44 0.50 3.66 -6.37
C ARG A 44 1.87 3.33 -5.80
N ALA A 45 1.93 2.35 -4.91
CA ALA A 45 3.19 1.89 -4.33
C ALA A 45 3.17 0.37 -4.10
N LYS A 46 4.34 -0.25 -4.15
CA LYS A 46 4.58 -1.62 -3.72
C LYS A 46 5.80 -1.63 -2.81
N GLY A 47 5.75 -2.40 -1.74
CA GLY A 47 6.88 -2.60 -0.84
C GLY A 47 6.99 -4.05 -0.36
N GLU A 48 8.20 -4.43 -0.01
CA GLU A 48 8.56 -5.72 0.58
C GLU A 48 9.54 -5.47 1.74
N ASN A 49 9.64 -6.41 2.69
CA ASN A 49 10.54 -6.32 3.84
C ASN A 49 10.42 -4.97 4.58
N LEU A 50 11.52 -4.21 4.70
CA LEU A 50 11.54 -2.91 5.39
C LEU A 50 10.62 -1.86 4.74
N MET A 51 10.47 -1.90 3.42
CA MET A 51 9.58 -0.97 2.72
C MET A 51 8.11 -1.30 2.96
N ALA A 52 7.76 -2.57 3.14
CA ALA A 52 6.41 -2.97 3.52
C ALA A 52 6.02 -2.39 4.89
N GLU A 53 6.91 -2.52 5.87
CA GLU A 53 6.69 -1.95 7.21
C GLU A 53 6.57 -0.43 7.17
N TYR A 54 7.43 0.25 6.41
CA TYR A 54 7.34 1.69 6.19
C TYR A 54 6.00 2.12 5.59
N ILE A 55 5.52 1.44 4.53
CA ILE A 55 4.24 1.75 3.89
C ILE A 55 3.07 1.53 4.84
N ILE A 56 3.08 0.43 5.62
CA ILE A 56 2.02 0.14 6.60
C ILE A 56 1.97 1.22 7.68
N ASN A 57 3.12 1.60 8.24
CA ASN A 57 3.19 2.61 9.29
C ASN A 57 2.74 3.98 8.78
N LEU A 58 3.14 4.35 7.56
CA LEU A 58 2.69 5.59 6.95
C LEU A 58 1.19 5.57 6.65
N ALA A 59 0.65 4.47 6.12
CA ALA A 59 -0.78 4.35 5.86
C ALA A 59 -1.61 4.50 7.14
N ARG A 60 -1.17 3.87 8.24
CA ARG A 60 -1.79 4.02 9.57
C ARG A 60 -1.74 5.47 10.06
N ALA A 61 -0.60 6.15 9.88
CA ALA A 61 -0.44 7.54 10.29
C ALA A 61 -1.35 8.50 9.50
N GLU A 62 -1.59 8.22 8.22
CA GLU A 62 -2.46 9.01 7.34
C GLU A 62 -3.94 8.59 7.40
N GLY A 63 -4.29 7.59 8.22
CA GLY A 63 -5.65 7.09 8.35
C GLY A 63 -6.15 6.26 7.15
N ILE A 64 -5.23 5.78 6.31
CA ILE A 64 -5.55 4.91 5.17
C ILE A 64 -5.74 3.47 5.67
N PRO A 65 -6.86 2.81 5.35
CA PRO A 65 -7.14 1.46 5.83
C PRO A 65 -6.10 0.46 5.30
N VAL A 66 -5.59 -0.39 6.19
CA VAL A 66 -4.68 -1.49 5.87
C VAL A 66 -5.44 -2.81 5.99
N MET A 67 -5.64 -3.49 4.85
CA MET A 67 -6.36 -4.76 4.76
C MET A 67 -5.37 -5.90 4.59
N GLU A 68 -5.50 -6.93 5.42
CA GLU A 68 -4.78 -8.18 5.21
C GLU A 68 -5.61 -9.10 4.31
N ASN A 69 -5.04 -9.52 3.18
CA ASN A 69 -5.71 -10.44 2.26
C ASN A 69 -5.62 -11.88 2.80
N VAL A 70 -6.32 -12.13 3.90
CA VAL A 70 -6.56 -13.45 4.50
C VAL A 70 -7.48 -14.37 3.67
N PRO A 71 -8.38 -13.92 2.76
CA PRO A 71 -9.26 -14.82 1.99
C PRO A 71 -8.57 -15.99 1.27
N LEU A 72 -7.32 -15.85 0.82
CA LEU A 72 -6.55 -16.95 0.21
C LEU A 72 -6.05 -17.99 1.23
N ALA A 73 -5.98 -17.67 2.52
CA ALA A 73 -5.51 -18.57 3.57
C ALA A 73 -6.58 -19.57 4.05
N ARG A 74 -7.83 -19.44 3.60
CA ARG A 74 -8.94 -20.34 3.95
C ARG A 74 -9.60 -21.07 2.77
N ALA A 75 -9.10 -20.87 1.54
CA ALA A 75 -9.46 -21.74 0.42
C ALA A 75 -8.60 -23.01 0.48
N SER A 76 -8.87 -23.85 1.47
CA SER A 76 -8.59 -25.29 1.44
C SER A 76 -9.39 -25.96 0.33
#